data_AF-A0A536ZTL3-F1
#
_entry.id   AF-A0A536ZTL3-F1
#
_cell.length_a   1.000
_cell.length_b   1.000
_cell.length_c   1.000
_cell.angle_alpha   90.00
_cell.angle_beta   90.00
_cell.angle_gamma   90.00
#
_symmetry.space_group_name_H-M   'P 1'
#
loop_
_entity.id
_entity.type
_entity.pdbx_description
1 polymer ?
#
loop_
_entity_poly.entity_id
_entity_poly.type
_entity_poly.pdbx_seq_one_letter_code
_entity_poly.pdbx_strand_id
1 'polypeptide(L)'
;MAATEGALDYLQKLHAEFGDWYLALAAYNWGEGAVRRAIAANRKRGLPIDYLSLKMPAETRNYIPKLQAVKNIVRDPGRYNLTLADMPDAPYFTAVRTKKKMDVKVAAEFAEMPLDEFLSLNPQHNRPVIAGADETTILLPYDKAELFAAKLDLTDQPMVTWQAYKFRAGETLQQVAVRFGLPLETLQTAN
;
A
#
# COMPACT_ATOMS: atom_id res chain seq x y z
N MET A 1 1.96 -6.36 9.52
CA MET A 1 1.50 -6.75 10.86
C MET A 1 1.24 -5.54 11.75
N ALA A 2 2.17 -4.58 11.90
CA ALA A 2 1.96 -3.36 12.70
C ALA A 2 0.70 -2.53 12.37
N ALA A 3 0.32 -2.42 11.07
CA ALA A 3 -0.90 -1.73 10.67
C ALA A 3 -2.19 -2.48 11.10
N THR A 4 -2.14 -3.81 11.16
CA THR A 4 -3.24 -4.66 11.64
C THR A 4 -3.36 -4.58 13.16
N GLU A 5 -2.23 -4.61 13.87
CA GLU A 5 -2.16 -4.45 15.32
C GLU A 5 -2.71 -3.10 15.76
N GLY A 6 -2.27 -1.99 15.15
CA GLY A 6 -2.78 -0.66 15.47
C GLY A 6 -4.29 -0.48 15.21
N ALA A 7 -4.82 -1.14 14.17
CA ALA A 7 -6.26 -1.13 13.91
C ALA A 7 -7.04 -1.92 14.98
N LEU A 8 -6.51 -3.06 15.44
CA LEU A 8 -7.10 -3.86 16.50
C LEU A 8 -7.07 -3.11 17.85
N ASP A 9 -5.95 -2.49 18.19
CA ASP A 9 -5.83 -1.66 19.39
C ASP A 9 -6.84 -0.51 19.37
N TYR A 10 -7.02 0.13 18.22
CA TYR A 10 -8.01 1.19 18.07
C TYR A 10 -9.45 0.67 18.24
N LEU A 11 -9.79 -0.49 17.67
CA LEU A 11 -11.10 -1.12 17.87
C LEU A 11 -11.33 -1.52 19.32
N GLN A 12 -10.32 -2.02 20.02
CA GLN A 12 -10.39 -2.31 21.46
C GLN A 12 -10.64 -1.05 22.28
N LYS A 13 -9.95 0.06 21.97
CA LYS A 13 -10.23 1.37 22.57
C LYS A 13 -11.69 1.79 22.37
N LEU A 14 -12.21 1.67 21.15
CA LEU A 14 -13.60 2.03 20.85
C LEU A 14 -14.59 1.12 21.60
N HIS A 15 -14.30 -0.18 21.71
CA HIS A 15 -15.11 -1.09 22.51
C HIS A 15 -15.08 -0.73 24.00
N ALA A 16 -13.92 -0.37 24.55
CA ALA A 16 -13.81 0.08 25.92
C ALA A 16 -14.60 1.39 26.17
N GLU A 17 -14.67 2.28 25.18
CA GLU A 17 -15.46 3.51 25.27
C GLU A 17 -16.97 3.25 25.20
N PHE A 18 -17.43 2.46 24.23
CA PHE A 18 -18.87 2.32 23.94
C PHE A 18 -19.52 1.11 24.63
N GLY A 19 -18.73 0.14 25.11
CA GLY A 19 -19.19 -1.07 25.80
C GLY A 19 -19.93 -2.08 24.92
N ASP A 20 -19.93 -1.87 23.60
CA ASP A 20 -20.63 -2.71 22.63
C ASP A 20 -19.86 -2.75 21.31
N TRP A 21 -19.67 -3.96 20.75
CA TRP A 21 -18.91 -4.14 19.52
C TRP A 21 -19.58 -3.54 18.28
N TYR A 22 -20.90 -3.51 18.23
CA TYR A 22 -21.61 -2.89 17.10
C TYR A 22 -21.42 -1.38 17.10
N LEU A 23 -21.46 -0.74 18.28
CA LEU A 23 -21.15 0.68 18.45
C LEU A 23 -19.68 0.99 18.19
N ALA A 24 -18.75 0.11 18.60
CA ALA A 24 -17.33 0.26 18.30
C ALA A 24 -17.06 0.23 16.78
N LEU A 25 -17.64 -0.73 16.07
CA LEU A 25 -17.52 -0.84 14.62
C LEU A 25 -18.25 0.31 13.89
N ALA A 26 -19.38 0.79 14.43
CA ALA A 26 -20.02 2.00 13.94
C ALA A 26 -19.11 3.23 14.10
N ALA A 27 -18.44 3.35 15.24
CA ALA A 27 -17.52 4.45 15.52
C ALA A 27 -16.25 4.38 14.65
N TYR A 28 -15.78 3.19 14.31
CA TYR A 28 -14.69 3.00 13.36
C TYR A 28 -15.07 3.48 11.95
N ASN A 29 -16.29 3.19 11.49
CA ASN A 29 -16.76 3.61 10.16
C ASN A 29 -17.22 5.07 10.10
N TRP A 30 -17.96 5.55 11.10
CA TRP A 30 -18.62 6.86 11.11
C TRP A 30 -17.90 7.92 11.96
N GLY A 31 -16.93 7.51 12.77
CA GLY A 31 -16.23 8.34 13.73
C GLY A 31 -16.84 8.30 15.13
N GLU A 32 -15.99 8.14 16.16
CA GLU A 32 -16.36 8.11 17.58
C GLU A 32 -17.20 9.32 18.02
N GLY A 33 -16.85 10.53 17.57
CA GLY A 33 -17.59 11.74 17.93
C GLY A 33 -19.02 11.77 17.38
N ALA A 34 -19.26 11.16 16.22
CA ALA A 34 -20.60 11.10 15.62
C ALA A 34 -21.50 10.11 16.38
N VAL A 35 -20.96 8.94 16.72
CA VAL A 35 -21.63 7.95 17.57
C VAL A 35 -21.93 8.53 18.95
N ARG A 36 -20.96 9.23 19.57
CA ARG A 36 -21.15 9.89 20.88
C ARG A 36 -22.30 10.90 20.86
N ARG A 37 -22.41 11.71 19.80
CA ARG A 37 -23.53 12.65 19.60
C ARG A 37 -24.86 11.92 19.43
N ALA A 38 -24.90 10.84 18.65
CA ALA A 38 -26.11 10.06 18.45
C ALA A 38 -26.61 9.42 19.75
N ILE A 39 -25.71 8.82 20.54
CA ILE A 39 -26.00 8.27 21.87
C ILE A 39 -26.53 9.37 22.79
N ALA A 40 -25.86 10.51 22.87
CA ALA A 40 -26.29 11.62 23.71
C ALA A 40 -27.69 12.14 23.31
N ALA A 41 -27.98 12.22 22.01
CA ALA A 41 -29.29 12.64 21.51
C ALA A 41 -30.41 11.66 21.89
N ASN A 42 -30.18 10.35 21.77
CA ASN A 42 -31.15 9.33 22.20
C ASN A 42 -31.33 9.32 23.72
N ARG A 43 -30.23 9.40 24.48
CA ARG A 43 -30.25 9.41 25.95
C ARG A 43 -31.03 10.61 26.50
N LYS A 44 -30.89 11.80 25.90
CA LYS A 44 -31.71 13.00 26.22
C LYS A 44 -33.21 12.81 25.99
N ARG A 45 -33.58 11.90 25.09
CA ARG A 45 -34.97 11.58 24.72
C ARG A 45 -35.50 10.33 25.44
N GLY A 46 -34.70 9.71 26.32
CA GLY A 46 -35.06 8.44 26.96
C GLY A 46 -35.17 7.25 25.99
N LEU A 47 -34.53 7.34 24.82
CA LEU A 47 -34.55 6.29 23.80
C LEU A 47 -33.38 5.31 23.99
N PRO A 48 -33.50 4.06 23.49
CA PRO A 48 -32.40 3.10 23.49
C PRO A 48 -31.18 3.64 22.72
N ILE A 49 -29.99 3.23 23.15
CA ILE A 49 -28.70 3.71 22.63
C ILE A 49 -27.90 2.62 21.92
N ASP A 50 -28.48 1.44 21.72
CA ASP A 50 -27.87 0.36 20.96
C ASP A 50 -27.78 0.70 19.47
N TYR A 51 -26.93 -0.03 18.75
CA TYR A 51 -26.64 0.20 17.34
C TYR A 51 -27.89 0.31 16.46
N LEU A 52 -28.91 -0.53 16.65
CA LEU A 52 -30.11 -0.51 15.79
C LEU A 52 -31.00 0.69 16.08
N SER A 53 -30.95 1.22 17.30
CA SER A 53 -31.75 2.35 17.76
C SER A 53 -31.13 3.72 17.44
N LEU A 54 -29.84 3.78 17.11
CA LEU A 54 -29.17 5.03 16.77
C LEU A 54 -29.51 5.51 15.35
N LYS A 55 -29.82 6.80 15.21
CA LYS A 55 -29.96 7.45 13.90
C LYS A 55 -28.59 7.67 13.28
N MET A 56 -28.20 6.76 12.38
CA MET A 56 -26.91 6.79 11.69
C MET A 56 -27.08 6.97 10.16
N PRO A 57 -26.04 7.36 9.42
CA PRO A 57 -26.03 7.29 7.96
C PRO A 57 -26.32 5.88 7.45
N ALA A 58 -26.85 5.77 6.23
CA ALA A 58 -27.18 4.48 5.63
C ALA A 58 -25.95 3.59 5.45
N GLU A 59 -24.79 4.19 5.16
CA GLU A 59 -23.51 3.47 5.05
C GLU A 59 -23.18 2.75 6.36
N THR A 60 -23.15 3.49 7.47
CA THR A 60 -22.81 2.96 8.80
C THR A 60 -23.84 1.96 9.31
N ARG A 61 -25.14 2.18 9.07
CA ARG A 61 -26.20 1.19 9.39
C ARG A 61 -26.00 -0.13 8.66
N ASN A 62 -25.42 -0.09 7.46
CA ASN A 62 -25.17 -1.28 6.66
C ASN A 62 -23.75 -1.85 6.86
N TYR A 63 -22.89 -1.19 7.65
CA TYR A 63 -21.50 -1.62 7.84
C TYR A 63 -21.42 -3.02 8.47
N ILE A 64 -22.16 -3.23 9.56
CA ILE A 64 -22.23 -4.53 10.25
C ILE A 64 -22.91 -5.61 9.39
N PRO A 65 -24.10 -5.37 8.80
CA PRO A 65 -24.72 -6.32 7.89
C PRO A 65 -23.81 -6.75 6.73
N LYS A 66 -23.05 -5.81 6.14
CA LYS A 66 -22.09 -6.11 5.07
C LYS A 66 -20.97 -7.02 5.55
N LEU A 67 -20.36 -6.71 6.71
CA LEU A 67 -19.32 -7.57 7.29
C LEU A 67 -19.84 -8.97 7.58
N GLN A 68 -21.06 -9.07 8.12
CA GLN A 68 -21.71 -10.35 8.38
C GLN A 68 -22.00 -11.13 7.08
N ALA A 69 -22.41 -10.44 6.01
CA ALA A 69 -22.61 -11.04 4.69
C ALA A 69 -21.30 -11.58 4.11
N VAL A 70 -20.22 -10.80 4.18
CA VAL A 70 -18.89 -11.24 3.74
C VAL A 70 -18.43 -12.46 4.54
N LYS A 71 -18.56 -12.43 5.88
CA LYS A 71 -18.25 -13.60 6.72
C LYS A 71 -19.03 -14.84 6.31
N ASN A 72 -20.32 -14.68 6.02
CA ASN A 72 -21.16 -15.81 5.61
C ASN A 72 -20.74 -16.37 4.24
N ILE A 73 -20.45 -15.49 3.28
CA ILE A 73 -19.96 -15.89 1.94
C ILE A 73 -18.62 -16.62 2.06
N VAL A 74 -17.67 -16.09 2.83
CA VAL A 74 -16.35 -16.71 3.01
C VAL A 74 -16.46 -18.06 3.72
N ARG A 75 -17.35 -18.17 4.72
CA ARG A 75 -17.54 -19.41 5.49
C ARG A 75 -18.18 -20.53 4.67
N ASP A 76 -19.11 -20.19 3.78
CA ASP A 76 -19.86 -21.16 2.97
C ASP A 76 -20.16 -20.56 1.58
N PRO A 77 -19.16 -20.47 0.69
CA PRO A 77 -19.35 -19.85 -0.61
C PRO A 77 -20.27 -20.68 -1.51
N GLY A 78 -20.28 -22.00 -1.34
CA GLY A 78 -21.13 -22.94 -2.08
C GLY A 78 -22.62 -22.66 -1.88
N ARG A 79 -23.05 -22.29 -0.66
CA ARG A 79 -24.43 -21.85 -0.38
C ARG A 79 -24.87 -20.63 -1.21
N TYR A 80 -23.93 -19.83 -1.67
CA TYR A 80 -24.17 -18.65 -2.50
C TYR A 80 -23.78 -18.84 -3.96
N ASN A 81 -23.55 -20.09 -4.40
CA ASN A 81 -23.10 -20.44 -5.75
C ASN A 81 -21.77 -19.76 -6.13
N LEU A 82 -20.90 -19.53 -5.15
CA LEU A 82 -19.57 -18.96 -5.34
C LEU A 82 -18.51 -20.05 -5.16
N THR A 83 -17.43 -19.92 -5.92
CA THR A 83 -16.18 -20.67 -5.72
C THR A 83 -15.10 -19.64 -5.41
N LEU A 84 -14.51 -19.71 -4.23
CA LEU A 84 -13.39 -18.84 -3.86
C LEU A 84 -12.09 -19.50 -4.30
N ALA A 85 -11.18 -18.71 -4.86
CA ALA A 85 -9.82 -19.18 -5.15
C ALA A 85 -9.12 -19.53 -3.84
N ASP A 86 -8.29 -20.57 -3.87
CA ASP A 86 -7.42 -20.88 -2.74
C ASP A 86 -6.44 -19.72 -2.55
N MET A 87 -6.48 -19.11 -1.37
CA MET A 87 -5.62 -17.98 -1.02
C MET A 87 -4.74 -18.43 0.12
N PRO A 88 -3.43 -18.64 -0.11
CA PRO A 88 -2.51 -19.00 0.96
C PRO A 88 -2.57 -17.99 2.09
N ASP A 89 -2.52 -18.46 3.33
CA ASP A 89 -2.37 -17.60 4.51
C ASP A 89 -0.92 -17.10 4.62
N ALA A 90 -0.52 -16.30 3.63
CA ALA A 90 0.81 -15.75 3.49
C ALA A 90 0.72 -14.31 2.95
N PRO A 91 1.65 -13.42 3.35
CA PRO A 91 1.78 -12.12 2.73
C PRO A 91 2.05 -12.28 1.23
N TYR A 92 1.19 -11.72 0.38
CA TYR A 92 1.43 -11.77 -1.06
C TYR A 92 2.69 -10.97 -1.44
N PHE A 93 2.96 -9.88 -0.74
CA PHE A 93 4.13 -9.03 -0.96
C PHE A 93 5.01 -8.92 0.28
N THR A 94 6.31 -8.72 0.06
CA THR A 94 7.28 -8.38 1.09
C THR A 94 8.19 -7.23 0.65
N ALA A 95 8.75 -6.54 1.63
CA ALA A 95 9.62 -5.38 1.43
C ALA A 95 11.08 -5.81 1.54
N VAL A 96 11.84 -5.65 0.45
CA VAL A 96 13.30 -5.76 0.47
C VAL A 96 13.89 -4.36 0.63
N ARG A 97 14.73 -4.19 1.66
CA ARG A 97 15.40 -2.91 1.92
C ARG A 97 16.81 -2.92 1.37
N THR A 98 17.19 -1.85 0.68
CA THR A 98 18.52 -1.72 0.09
C THR A 98 19.01 -0.29 0.10
N LYS A 99 20.33 -0.14 0.25
CA LYS A 99 21.06 1.12 0.04
C LYS A 99 21.79 1.14 -1.30
N LYS A 100 21.73 0.04 -2.07
CA LYS A 100 22.41 -0.04 -3.36
C LYS A 100 21.65 0.80 -4.39
N LYS A 101 22.39 1.57 -5.18
CA LYS A 101 21.86 2.30 -6.34
C LYS A 101 21.75 1.32 -7.50
N MET A 102 20.62 1.33 -8.19
CA MET A 102 20.41 0.52 -9.40
C MET A 102 19.39 1.16 -10.32
N ASP A 103 19.45 0.83 -11.60
CA ASP A 103 18.39 1.17 -12.54
C ASP A 103 17.12 0.39 -12.22
N VAL A 104 15.96 0.99 -12.40
CA VAL A 104 14.67 0.32 -12.17
C VAL A 104 14.53 -0.92 -13.06
N LYS A 105 15.10 -0.88 -14.27
CA LYS A 105 15.13 -2.04 -15.18
C LYS A 105 15.92 -3.21 -14.60
N VAL A 106 17.11 -2.93 -14.06
CA VAL A 106 17.95 -3.94 -13.38
C VAL A 106 17.22 -4.50 -12.16
N ALA A 107 16.51 -3.66 -11.41
CA ALA A 107 15.71 -4.11 -10.28
C ALA A 107 14.58 -5.07 -10.70
N ALA A 108 13.86 -4.75 -11.79
CA ALA A 108 12.82 -5.61 -12.34
C ALA A 108 13.39 -6.96 -12.86
N GLU A 109 14.55 -6.93 -13.50
CA GLU A 109 15.26 -8.13 -13.97
C GLU A 109 15.72 -9.01 -12.79
N PHE A 110 16.24 -8.40 -11.73
CA PHE A 110 16.63 -9.14 -10.52
C PHE A 110 15.43 -9.83 -9.89
N ALA A 111 14.29 -9.15 -9.87
CA ALA A 111 13.04 -9.68 -9.34
C ALA A 111 12.34 -10.65 -10.32
N GLU A 112 12.88 -10.86 -11.53
CA GLU A 112 12.25 -11.67 -12.58
C GLU A 112 10.80 -11.27 -12.86
N MET A 113 10.60 -9.97 -13.09
CA MET A 113 9.30 -9.38 -13.35
C MET A 113 9.30 -8.54 -14.62
N PRO A 114 8.14 -8.45 -15.29
CA PRO A 114 7.88 -7.36 -16.22
C PRO A 114 8.09 -6.00 -15.54
N LEU A 115 8.70 -5.06 -16.27
CA LEU A 115 9.01 -3.72 -15.76
C LEU A 115 7.76 -2.95 -15.33
N ASP A 116 6.67 -3.08 -16.08
CA ASP A 116 5.37 -2.49 -15.80
C ASP A 116 4.75 -3.05 -14.50
N GLU A 117 4.83 -4.37 -14.29
CA GLU A 117 4.39 -5.00 -13.06
C GLU A 117 5.24 -4.51 -11.87
N PHE A 118 6.56 -4.47 -12.01
CA PHE A 118 7.46 -3.95 -10.97
C PHE A 118 7.13 -2.50 -10.59
N LEU A 119 6.89 -1.64 -11.58
CA LEU A 119 6.51 -0.24 -11.37
C LEU A 119 5.13 -0.10 -10.74
N SER A 120 4.18 -1.00 -11.05
CA SER A 120 2.85 -1.00 -10.42
C SER A 120 2.91 -1.25 -8.91
N LEU A 121 3.84 -2.09 -8.47
CA LEU A 121 4.11 -2.37 -7.06
C LEU A 121 4.99 -1.32 -6.40
N ASN A 122 5.81 -0.62 -7.19
CA ASN A 122 6.77 0.37 -6.72
C ASN A 122 6.59 1.75 -7.37
N PRO A 123 5.39 2.36 -7.30
CA PRO A 123 5.11 3.63 -7.99
C PRO A 123 5.96 4.78 -7.45
N GLN A 124 6.56 4.63 -6.26
CA GLN A 124 7.54 5.57 -5.73
C GLN A 124 8.83 5.67 -6.57
N HIS A 125 9.16 4.64 -7.35
CA HIS A 125 10.35 4.59 -8.21
C HIS A 125 10.02 5.04 -9.64
N ASN A 126 9.50 6.26 -9.78
CA ASN A 126 9.08 6.84 -11.05
C ASN A 126 10.22 7.41 -11.92
N ARG A 127 11.46 7.33 -11.42
CA ARG A 127 12.68 7.72 -12.16
C ARG A 127 13.38 6.46 -12.67
N PRO A 128 14.19 6.55 -13.75
CA PRO A 128 14.93 5.39 -14.25
C PRO A 128 15.89 4.75 -13.24
N VAL A 129 16.23 5.45 -12.15
CA VAL A 129 17.21 5.04 -11.14
C VAL A 129 16.58 5.05 -9.75
N ILE A 130 16.77 3.96 -9.03
CA ILE A 130 16.56 3.85 -7.60
C ILE A 130 17.75 4.51 -6.90
N ALA A 131 17.51 5.71 -6.37
CA ALA A 131 18.51 6.50 -5.69
C ALA A 131 18.81 5.91 -4.30
N GLY A 132 19.73 4.97 -4.21
CA GLY A 132 20.31 4.44 -2.97
C GLY A 132 21.18 5.45 -2.19
N ALA A 133 20.77 6.72 -2.12
CA ALA A 133 21.34 7.69 -1.18
C ALA A 133 20.83 7.45 0.24
N ASP A 134 19.57 7.00 0.36
CA ASP A 134 18.93 6.55 1.60
C ASP A 134 18.51 5.07 1.49
N GLU A 135 18.17 4.44 2.62
CA GLU A 135 17.56 3.10 2.62
C GLU A 135 16.23 3.15 1.86
N THR A 136 16.19 2.49 0.71
CA THR A 136 14.98 2.35 -0.12
C THR A 136 14.31 1.03 0.18
N THR A 137 12.97 1.04 0.11
CA THR A 137 12.15 -0.17 0.10
C THR A 137 11.71 -0.51 -1.32
N ILE A 138 11.88 -1.77 -1.68
CA ILE A 138 11.36 -2.37 -2.91
C ILE A 138 10.32 -3.42 -2.49
N LEU A 139 9.09 -3.26 -2.97
CA LEU A 139 7.98 -4.16 -2.72
C LEU A 139 7.93 -5.22 -3.83
N LEU A 140 7.99 -6.49 -3.44
CA LEU A 140 8.04 -7.64 -4.36
C LEU A 140 7.08 -8.74 -3.91
N PRO A 141 6.59 -9.59 -4.82
CA PRO A 141 5.97 -10.86 -4.47
C PRO A 141 6.89 -11.69 -3.57
N TYR A 142 6.31 -12.40 -2.61
CA TYR A 142 7.06 -13.12 -1.59
C TYR A 142 8.06 -14.13 -2.17
N ASP A 143 7.66 -14.87 -3.20
CA ASP A 143 8.46 -15.86 -3.93
C ASP A 143 9.65 -15.26 -4.71
N LYS A 144 9.54 -13.99 -5.12
CA LYS A 144 10.58 -13.28 -5.88
C LYS A 144 11.57 -12.51 -5.00
N ALA A 145 11.19 -12.23 -3.76
CA ALA A 145 11.99 -11.39 -2.87
C ALA A 145 13.30 -12.05 -2.43
N GLU A 146 13.30 -13.36 -2.16
CA GLU A 146 14.50 -14.11 -1.78
C GLU A 146 15.52 -14.14 -2.93
N LEU A 147 15.03 -14.41 -4.15
CA LEU A 147 15.84 -14.38 -5.37
C LEU A 147 16.44 -12.98 -5.63
N PHE A 148 15.61 -11.94 -5.48
CA PHE A 148 16.05 -10.56 -5.64
C PHE A 148 17.16 -10.20 -4.63
N ALA A 149 16.97 -10.54 -3.36
CA ALA A 149 17.97 -10.29 -2.32
C ALA A 149 19.29 -11.03 -2.60
N ALA A 150 19.22 -12.30 -3.02
CA ALA A 150 20.39 -13.08 -3.40
C ALA A 150 21.14 -12.46 -4.58
N LYS A 151 20.44 -12.07 -5.67
CA LYS A 151 21.06 -11.40 -6.82
C LYS A 151 21.65 -10.03 -6.44
N LEU A 152 20.97 -9.32 -5.55
CA LEU A 152 21.44 -8.04 -5.05
C LEU A 152 22.76 -8.19 -4.29
N ASP A 153 22.91 -9.22 -3.46
CA ASP A 153 24.11 -9.46 -2.65
C ASP A 153 25.27 -9.99 -3.49
N LEU A 154 25.00 -10.88 -4.45
CA LEU A 154 26.01 -11.55 -5.27
C LEU A 154 26.52 -10.71 -6.45
N THR A 155 25.87 -9.60 -6.79
CA THR A 155 26.27 -8.78 -7.94
C THR A 155 27.29 -7.72 -7.55
N ASP A 156 28.51 -7.85 -8.10
CA ASP A 156 29.58 -6.85 -8.08
C ASP A 156 29.62 -5.94 -9.32
N GLN A 157 28.73 -6.18 -10.29
CA GLN A 157 28.65 -5.41 -11.54
C GLN A 157 28.02 -4.02 -11.30
N PRO A 158 28.38 -3.01 -12.12
CA PRO A 158 27.74 -1.70 -12.06
C PRO A 158 26.25 -1.82 -12.42
N MET A 159 25.38 -1.59 -11.44
CA MET A 159 23.91 -1.72 -11.58
C MET A 159 23.22 -0.43 -12.04
N VAL A 160 23.99 0.62 -12.35
CA VAL A 160 23.50 1.93 -12.75
C VAL A 160 24.11 2.31 -14.09
N THR A 161 23.28 2.51 -15.10
CA THR A 161 23.70 3.04 -16.41
C THR A 161 23.45 4.55 -16.52
N TRP A 162 22.67 5.12 -15.62
CA TRP A 162 22.27 6.53 -15.63
C TRP A 162 23.12 7.41 -14.70
N GLN A 163 23.69 8.48 -15.24
CA GLN A 163 24.41 9.48 -14.47
C GLN A 163 23.59 10.78 -14.39
N ALA A 164 23.18 11.16 -13.18
CA ALA A 164 22.51 12.45 -12.98
C ALA A 164 23.49 13.60 -13.23
N TYR A 165 23.19 14.46 -14.19
CA TYR A 165 23.98 15.64 -14.53
C TYR A 165 23.20 16.92 -14.20
N LYS A 166 23.80 17.79 -13.38
CA LYS A 166 23.25 19.11 -13.09
C LYS A 166 23.81 20.12 -14.09
N PHE A 167 22.95 20.74 -14.87
CA PHE A 167 23.32 21.82 -15.79
C PHE A 167 24.07 22.93 -15.06
N ARG A 168 25.17 23.40 -15.65
CA ARG A 168 25.85 24.63 -15.23
C ARG A 168 25.07 25.83 -15.75
N ALA A 169 25.19 26.98 -15.08
CA ALA A 169 24.52 28.21 -15.51
C ALA A 169 24.95 28.56 -16.95
N GLY A 170 23.97 28.69 -17.85
CA GLY A 170 24.19 29.00 -19.27
C GLY A 170 24.47 27.79 -20.18
N GLU A 171 24.45 26.57 -19.65
CA GLU A 171 24.68 25.35 -20.43
C GLU A 171 23.42 24.86 -21.13
N THR A 172 23.51 24.49 -22.40
CA THR A 172 22.37 24.00 -23.19
C THR A 172 22.35 22.47 -23.26
N LEU A 173 21.17 21.89 -23.47
CA LEU A 173 21.00 20.43 -23.64
C LEU A 173 21.93 19.87 -24.73
N GLN A 174 22.12 20.63 -25.82
CA GLN A 174 22.98 20.26 -26.93
C GLN A 174 24.46 20.24 -26.56
N GLN A 175 24.92 21.18 -25.74
CA GLN A 175 26.30 21.18 -25.21
C GLN A 175 26.55 19.99 -24.29
N VAL A 176 25.55 19.60 -23.51
CA VAL A 176 25.61 18.38 -22.67
C VAL A 176 25.63 17.13 -23.54
N ALA A 177 24.75 17.04 -24.54
CA ALA A 177 24.70 15.91 -25.48
C ALA A 177 26.05 15.66 -26.16
N VAL A 178 26.67 16.73 -26.70
CA VAL A 178 27.98 16.66 -27.35
C VAL A 178 29.08 16.24 -26.37
N ARG A 179 29.06 16.75 -25.13
CA ARG A 179 30.07 16.42 -24.12
C ARG A 179 30.06 14.95 -23.71
N PHE A 180 28.86 14.37 -23.60
CA PHE A 180 28.69 12.97 -23.21
C PHE A 180 28.59 12.02 -24.41
N GLY A 181 28.73 12.53 -25.64
CA GLY A 181 28.63 11.71 -26.85
C GLY A 181 27.24 11.11 -27.07
N LEU A 182 26.20 11.73 -26.53
CA LEU A 182 24.81 11.24 -26.59
C LEU A 182 24.02 11.96 -27.69
N PRO A 183 23.10 11.27 -28.38
CA PRO A 183 22.11 11.92 -29.24
C PRO A 183 21.23 12.88 -28.42
N LEU A 184 20.91 14.05 -28.99
CA LEU A 184 20.07 15.06 -28.33
C LEU A 184 18.68 14.49 -27.95
N GLU A 185 18.14 13.61 -28.79
CA GLU A 185 16.85 12.94 -28.59
C GLU A 185 16.83 12.06 -27.32
N THR A 186 17.96 11.43 -26.99
CA THR A 186 18.12 10.62 -25.78
C THR A 186 18.06 11.48 -24.50
N LEU A 187 18.55 12.72 -24.54
CA LEU A 187 18.48 13.65 -23.41
C LEU A 187 17.12 14.37 -23.33
N GLN A 188 16.40 14.52 -24.44
CA GLN A 188 15.06 15.10 -24.48
C GLN A 188 13.99 14.15 -23.96
N THR A 189 14.15 12.84 -24.16
CA THR A 189 13.22 11.80 -23.68
C THR A 189 13.43 11.44 -22.20
N ALA A 190 14.54 11.87 -21.60
CA ALA A 190 14.91 11.58 -20.22
C ALA A 190 14.63 12.72 -19.22
N ASN A 191 14.09 13.86 -19.67
CA ASN A 191 13.59 14.96 -18.83
C ASN A 191 12.07 14.93 -18.73
#